data_AF-A0AAV5BM95-F1
#
_entry.id   AF-A0AAV5BM95-F1
#
_cell.length_a   1.000
_cell.length_b   1.000
_cell.length_c   1.000
_cell.angle_alpha   90.00
_cell.angle_beta   90.00
_cell.angle_gamma   90.00
#
_symmetry.space_group_name_H-M   'P 1'
#
loop_
_entity.id
_entity.type
_entity.pdbx_description
1 polymer ?
#
loop_
_entity_poly.entity_id
_entity_poly.type
_entity_poly.pdbx_seq_one_letter_code
_entity_poly.pdbx_strand_id
1 'polypeptide(L)'
;MTRPLALLLCFVLPLLLLTIPTPAAAHHSSPTAVAPPPYARNATVYEVSASLCAGCDAWTDSLEFLYYHNLVRLAHWELPLAWSPRLESYARWWAAQRRSDCALRHSFPEGQFALGENIFWGGAGGPAWRPGDAVKDWAAEGVDYSYAANACNPGKDDFTFYGT
;
A
#
# COMPACT_ATOMS: atom_id res chain seq x y z
N MET A 1 -3.88 -61.62 -73.73
CA MET A 1 -2.47 -61.27 -73.42
C MET A 1 -2.28 -59.79 -73.76
N THR A 2 -1.33 -59.13 -73.08
CA THR A 2 -0.86 -57.72 -73.15
C THR A 2 -1.69 -56.63 -72.41
N ARG A 3 -1.12 -56.14 -71.29
CA ARG A 3 -1.35 -54.83 -70.61
C ARG A 3 -0.75 -53.70 -71.50
N PRO A 4 -0.82 -52.37 -71.20
CA PRO A 4 -1.34 -51.65 -70.01
C PRO A 4 -2.09 -50.31 -70.32
N LEU A 5 -2.67 -49.64 -69.31
CA LEU A 5 -2.39 -48.22 -69.05
C LEU A 5 -2.94 -47.77 -67.69
N ALA A 6 -2.15 -46.93 -67.02
CA ALA A 6 -2.36 -46.37 -65.70
C ALA A 6 -3.49 -45.33 -65.66
N LEU A 7 -4.21 -45.27 -64.54
CA LEU A 7 -4.78 -44.02 -64.04
C LEU A 7 -4.71 -44.02 -62.52
N LEU A 8 -3.76 -43.21 -62.04
CA LEU A 8 -3.68 -42.70 -60.68
C LEU A 8 -5.01 -42.05 -60.31
N LEU A 9 -5.55 -42.40 -59.14
CA LEU A 9 -6.49 -41.55 -58.42
C LEU A 9 -6.00 -41.45 -56.97
N CYS A 10 -5.20 -40.41 -56.74
CA CYS A 10 -4.76 -39.97 -55.42
C CYS A 10 -5.98 -39.49 -54.62
N PHE A 11 -6.39 -40.26 -53.62
CA PHE A 11 -7.25 -39.76 -52.55
C PHE A 11 -6.41 -38.87 -51.63
N VAL A 12 -6.42 -37.56 -51.90
CA VAL A 12 -5.88 -36.56 -50.98
C VAL A 12 -6.99 -36.21 -49.99
N LEU A 13 -6.92 -36.77 -48.77
CA LEU A 13 -7.71 -36.26 -47.64
C LEU A 13 -7.18 -34.86 -47.30
N PRO A 14 -8.02 -33.82 -47.18
CA PRO A 14 -7.58 -32.57 -46.60
C PRO A 14 -7.44 -32.78 -45.09
N LEU A 15 -6.20 -32.65 -44.60
CA LEU A 15 -5.91 -32.53 -43.18
C LEU A 15 -6.53 -31.21 -42.70
N LEU A 16 -7.72 -31.27 -42.11
CA LEU A 16 -8.38 -30.14 -41.48
C LEU A 16 -7.60 -29.80 -40.19
N LEU A 17 -6.55 -28.99 -40.33
CA LEU A 17 -5.87 -28.36 -39.20
C LEU A 17 -6.85 -27.37 -38.57
N LEU A 18 -7.49 -27.76 -37.47
CA LEU A 18 -8.06 -26.77 -36.54
C LEU A 18 -6.90 -25.95 -35.98
N THR A 19 -6.71 -24.75 -36.52
CA THR A 19 -5.90 -23.73 -35.88
C THR A 19 -6.61 -23.32 -34.60
N ILE A 20 -6.11 -23.80 -33.46
CA ILE A 20 -6.47 -23.22 -32.16
C ILE A 20 -6.01 -21.76 -32.23
N PRO A 21 -6.88 -20.76 -32.06
CA PRO A 21 -6.42 -19.39 -31.93
C PRO A 21 -5.55 -19.35 -30.68
N THR A 22 -4.26 -19.07 -30.86
CA THR A 22 -3.42 -18.65 -29.75
C THR A 22 -4.14 -17.47 -29.09
N PRO A 23 -4.35 -17.48 -27.75
CA PRO A 23 -4.74 -16.25 -27.10
C PRO A 23 -3.62 -15.27 -27.41
N ALA A 24 -3.92 -14.25 -28.22
CA ALA A 24 -3.04 -13.11 -28.38
C ALA A 24 -2.62 -12.73 -26.97
N ALA A 25 -1.31 -12.69 -26.72
CA ALA A 25 -0.78 -12.18 -25.47
C ALA A 25 -1.52 -10.87 -25.23
N ALA A 26 -2.41 -10.87 -24.23
CA ALA A 26 -3.08 -9.65 -23.83
C ALA A 26 -1.93 -8.71 -23.50
N HIS A 27 -1.72 -7.71 -24.36
CA HIS A 27 -0.93 -6.56 -24.02
C HIS A 27 -1.59 -6.02 -22.77
N HIS A 28 -1.09 -6.46 -21.62
CA HIS A 28 -1.25 -5.74 -20.38
C HIS A 28 -0.50 -4.46 -20.66
N SER A 29 -1.23 -3.46 -21.17
CA SER A 29 -0.82 -2.09 -21.06
C SER A 29 -0.58 -1.89 -19.58
N SER A 30 0.69 -2.00 -19.16
CA SER A 30 1.09 -1.54 -17.84
C SER A 30 0.47 -0.16 -17.72
N PRO A 31 -0.37 0.09 -16.70
CA PRO A 31 -0.87 1.43 -16.47
C PRO A 31 0.38 2.31 -16.45
N THR A 32 0.39 3.34 -17.29
CA THR A 32 1.46 4.31 -17.41
C THR A 32 1.94 4.63 -16.00
N ALA A 33 3.12 4.13 -15.64
CA ALA A 33 3.66 4.33 -14.30
C ALA A 33 3.85 5.83 -14.16
N VAL A 34 2.89 6.50 -13.52
CA VAL A 34 3.01 7.90 -13.13
C VAL A 34 4.27 7.93 -12.28
N ALA A 35 5.31 8.57 -12.80
CA ALA A 35 6.60 8.59 -12.14
C ALA A 35 6.38 9.04 -10.69
N PRO A 36 6.96 8.34 -9.70
CA PRO A 36 6.85 8.77 -8.33
C PRO A 36 7.31 10.24 -8.24
N PRO A 37 6.56 11.12 -7.57
CA PRO A 37 6.95 12.49 -7.33
C PRO A 37 8.27 12.52 -6.58
N PRO A 38 8.97 13.65 -6.61
CA PRO A 38 10.37 13.75 -6.20
C PRO A 38 10.67 13.26 -4.78
N TYR A 39 9.66 13.19 -3.91
CA TYR A 39 9.79 12.73 -2.53
C TYR A 39 9.57 11.21 -2.34
N ALA A 40 9.05 10.48 -3.32
CA ALA A 40 9.04 9.01 -3.31
C ALA A 40 10.43 8.48 -3.72
N ARG A 41 11.34 8.49 -2.75
CA ARG A 41 12.73 8.04 -2.92
C ARG A 41 12.88 6.53 -3.18
N ASN A 42 11.88 5.71 -2.84
CA ASN A 42 11.90 4.27 -3.05
C ASN A 42 10.70 3.83 -3.91
N ALA A 43 10.94 3.65 -5.21
CA ALA A 43 9.89 3.30 -6.18
C ALA A 43 9.20 1.97 -5.86
N THR A 44 9.95 0.96 -5.39
CA THR A 44 9.38 -0.35 -5.03
C THR A 44 8.39 -0.24 -3.87
N VAL A 45 8.73 0.50 -2.80
CA VAL A 45 7.82 0.69 -1.67
C VAL A 45 6.59 1.48 -2.09
N TYR A 46 6.76 2.46 -2.99
CA TYR A 46 5.64 3.19 -3.57
C TYR A 46 4.70 2.28 -4.35
N GLU A 47 5.21 1.47 -5.28
CA GLU A 47 4.41 0.54 -6.08
C GLU A 47 3.66 -0.48 -5.22
N VAL A 48 4.34 -1.05 -4.22
CA VAL A 48 3.71 -1.96 -3.25
C VAL A 48 2.62 -1.24 -2.48
N SER A 49 2.89 -0.05 -1.95
CA SER A 49 1.90 0.73 -1.19
C SER A 49 0.70 1.12 -2.05
N ALA A 50 0.92 1.54 -3.30
CA ALA A 50 -0.15 1.85 -4.25
C ALA A 50 -1.03 0.63 -4.53
N SER A 51 -0.44 -0.57 -4.68
CA SER A 51 -1.21 -1.81 -4.86
C SER A 51 -2.04 -2.20 -3.63
N LEU A 52 -1.59 -1.80 -2.43
CA LEU A 52 -2.26 -2.07 -1.15
C LEU A 52 -3.21 -0.94 -0.71
N CYS A 53 -3.35 0.12 -1.50
CA CYS A 53 -4.21 1.26 -1.23
C CYS A 53 -5.47 1.19 -2.10
N ALA A 54 -6.43 0.34 -1.70
CA ALA A 54 -7.66 0.15 -2.47
C ALA A 54 -8.47 1.45 -2.57
N GLY A 55 -8.65 1.95 -3.80
CA GLY A 55 -9.42 3.17 -4.08
C GLY A 55 -8.68 4.48 -3.84
N CYS A 56 -7.36 4.44 -3.59
CA CYS A 56 -6.55 5.65 -3.44
C CYS A 56 -6.08 6.15 -4.81
N ASP A 57 -6.32 7.42 -5.12
CA ASP A 57 -5.64 8.06 -6.24
C ASP A 57 -4.15 8.27 -5.93
N ALA A 58 -3.35 8.37 -6.99
CA ALA A 58 -1.93 8.65 -6.87
C ALA A 58 -1.70 9.93 -6.05
N TRP A 59 -0.92 9.81 -4.98
CA TRP A 59 -0.54 10.90 -4.07
C TRP A 59 -1.68 11.60 -3.34
N THR A 60 -2.76 10.87 -3.10
CA THR A 60 -3.70 11.20 -2.04
C THR A 60 -3.03 11.10 -0.66
N ASP A 61 -3.59 11.82 0.32
CA ASP A 61 -3.10 11.76 1.70
C ASP A 61 -3.02 10.33 2.22
N SER A 62 -4.02 9.52 1.87
CA SER A 62 -4.11 8.09 2.19
C SER A 62 -2.90 7.30 1.68
N LEU A 63 -2.53 7.49 0.41
CA LEU A 63 -1.38 6.81 -0.17
C LEU A 63 -0.07 7.32 0.43
N GLU A 64 0.03 8.62 0.74
CA GLU A 64 1.22 9.20 1.36
C GLU A 64 1.43 8.63 2.78
N PHE A 65 0.38 8.57 3.61
CA PHE A 65 0.42 7.89 4.91
C PHE A 65 0.91 6.44 4.76
N LEU A 66 0.27 5.67 3.88
CA LEU A 66 0.60 4.26 3.70
C LEU A 66 2.05 4.05 3.24
N TYR A 67 2.51 4.86 2.27
CA TYR A 67 3.87 4.80 1.75
C TYR A 67 4.92 5.02 2.84
N TYR A 68 4.77 6.09 3.64
CA TYR A 68 5.74 6.38 4.69
C TYR A 68 5.71 5.35 5.82
N HIS A 69 4.53 4.82 6.19
CA HIS A 69 4.46 3.71 7.14
C HIS A 69 5.18 2.46 6.62
N ASN A 70 4.97 2.12 5.34
CA ASN A 70 5.62 0.96 4.72
C ASN A 70 7.13 1.14 4.55
N LEU A 71 7.63 2.37 4.39
CA LEU A 71 9.07 2.67 4.44
C LEU A 71 9.66 2.36 5.81
N VAL A 72 9.00 2.80 6.89
CA VAL A 72 9.44 2.53 8.27
C VAL A 72 9.46 1.03 8.52
N ARG A 73 8.35 0.34 8.20
CA ARG A 73 8.22 -1.12 8.39
C ARG A 73 9.27 -1.92 7.60
N LEU A 74 9.57 -1.51 6.37
CA LEU A 74 10.63 -2.13 5.58
C LEU A 74 12.00 -2.02 6.27
N ALA A 75 12.31 -0.88 6.90
CA ALA A 75 13.57 -0.69 7.63
C ALA A 75 13.73 -1.65 8.82
N HIS A 76 12.61 -2.17 9.33
CA HIS A 76 12.54 -3.14 10.43
C HIS A 76 12.18 -4.56 9.98
N TRP A 77 12.19 -4.83 8.66
CA TRP A 77 11.85 -6.13 8.08
C TRP A 77 10.43 -6.62 8.39
N GLU A 78 9.51 -5.69 8.60
CA GLU A 78 8.11 -6.00 8.84
C GLU A 78 7.30 -6.02 7.55
N LEU A 79 6.23 -6.83 7.53
CA LEU A 79 5.30 -6.90 6.39
C LEU A 79 4.62 -5.53 6.16
N PRO A 80 4.37 -5.12 4.90
CA PRO A 80 3.70 -3.86 4.61
C PRO A 80 2.25 -3.87 5.12
N LEU A 81 1.77 -2.69 5.51
CA LEU A 81 0.37 -2.45 5.81
C LEU A 81 -0.43 -2.29 4.51
N ALA A 82 -1.74 -2.53 4.63
CA ALA A 82 -2.73 -2.21 3.61
C ALA A 82 -3.68 -1.11 4.09
N TRP A 83 -4.16 -0.29 3.16
CA TRP A 83 -5.10 0.78 3.50
C TRP A 83 -6.46 0.21 3.87
N SER A 84 -7.10 0.80 4.88
CA SER A 84 -8.46 0.46 5.27
C SER A 84 -9.34 1.70 5.20
N PRO A 85 -10.27 1.79 4.22
CA PRO A 85 -11.23 2.90 4.14
C PRO A 85 -12.08 3.06 5.41
N ARG A 86 -12.27 1.96 6.16
CA ARG A 86 -12.98 1.99 7.45
C ARG A 86 -12.17 2.70 8.53
N LEU A 87 -10.87 2.44 8.62
CA LEU A 87 -9.97 3.13 9.58
C LEU A 87 -9.80 4.60 9.18
N GLU A 88 -9.69 4.88 7.88
CA GLU A 88 -9.66 6.25 7.38
C GLU A 88 -10.91 7.03 7.80
N SER A 89 -12.09 6.45 7.61
CA SER A 89 -13.36 7.09 7.98
C SER A 89 -13.44 7.38 9.48
N TYR A 90 -12.94 6.44 10.29
CA TYR A 90 -12.87 6.61 11.74
C TYR A 90 -11.89 7.73 12.15
N ALA A 91 -10.69 7.73 11.59
CA ALA A 91 -9.67 8.76 11.84
C ALA A 91 -10.16 10.15 11.43
N ARG A 92 -10.79 10.27 10.25
CA ARG A 92 -11.42 11.53 9.78
C ARG A 92 -12.52 12.00 10.74
N TRP A 93 -13.38 11.09 11.21
CA TRP A 93 -14.42 11.42 12.17
C TRP A 93 -13.83 11.93 13.49
N TRP A 94 -12.82 11.26 14.04
CA TRP A 94 -12.21 11.67 15.30
C TRP A 94 -11.44 12.99 15.19
N ALA A 95 -10.65 13.16 14.13
CA ALA A 95 -9.96 14.42 13.85
C ALA A 95 -10.94 15.60 13.72
N ALA A 96 -12.13 15.38 13.14
CA ALA A 96 -13.17 16.40 13.09
C ALA A 96 -13.70 16.81 14.47
N GLN A 97 -13.76 15.88 15.44
CA GLN A 97 -14.13 16.19 16.84
C GLN A 97 -13.07 17.03 17.56
N ARG A 98 -11.80 16.93 17.15
CA ARG A 98 -10.66 17.62 17.75
C ARG A 98 -10.27 18.91 17.04
N ARG A 99 -10.82 19.20 15.86
CA ARG A 99 -10.50 20.42 15.11
C ARG A 99 -10.79 21.71 15.90
N SER A 100 -11.79 21.70 16.77
CA SER A 100 -12.19 22.88 17.55
C SER A 100 -11.30 23.15 18.76
N ASP A 101 -10.76 22.11 19.39
CA ASP A 101 -9.99 22.20 20.64
C ASP A 101 -8.50 21.93 20.45
N CYS A 102 -8.10 21.35 19.31
CA CYS A 102 -6.74 20.89 19.01
C CYS A 102 -6.16 19.96 20.09
N ALA A 103 -7.01 19.28 20.85
CA ALA A 103 -6.56 18.46 21.98
C ALA A 103 -5.98 17.13 21.49
N LEU A 104 -4.76 16.81 21.93
CA LEU A 104 -4.11 15.51 21.74
C LEU A 104 -4.74 14.48 22.67
N ARG A 105 -5.92 13.96 22.30
CA ARG A 105 -6.68 12.99 23.09
C ARG A 105 -7.07 11.80 22.24
N HIS A 106 -6.86 10.61 22.79
CA HIS A 106 -7.27 9.37 22.15
C HIS A 106 -8.78 9.21 22.04
N SER A 107 -9.24 8.51 21.00
CA SER A 107 -10.66 8.28 20.72
C SER A 107 -11.36 7.32 21.69
N PHE A 108 -10.59 6.60 22.50
CA PHE A 108 -11.06 5.64 23.48
C PHE A 108 -10.40 5.89 24.85
N PRO A 109 -11.01 5.40 25.95
CA PRO A 109 -10.39 5.45 27.26
C PRO A 109 -9.06 4.68 27.29
N GLU A 110 -8.09 5.17 28.08
CA GLU A 110 -6.82 4.48 28.31
C GLU A 110 -7.04 3.01 28.72
N GLY A 111 -6.25 2.12 28.14
CA GLY A 111 -6.35 0.67 28.40
C GLY A 111 -7.47 -0.05 27.65
N GLN A 112 -8.28 0.65 26.85
CA GLN A 112 -9.37 0.07 26.05
C GLN A 112 -9.10 0.21 24.54
N PHE A 113 -7.94 -0.30 24.11
CA PHE A 113 -7.47 -0.21 22.73
C PHE A 113 -8.14 -1.29 21.87
N ALA A 114 -9.28 -0.95 21.24
CA ALA A 114 -9.87 -1.80 20.20
C ALA A 114 -9.16 -1.63 18.85
N LEU A 115 -8.47 -0.51 18.66
CA LEU A 115 -7.67 -0.13 17.49
C LEU A 115 -6.42 0.62 18.00
N GLY A 116 -5.28 0.49 17.32
CA GLY A 116 -4.21 1.47 17.47
C GLY A 116 -4.58 2.76 16.75
N GLU A 117 -4.16 3.90 17.29
CA GLU A 117 -4.54 5.22 16.76
C GLU A 117 -3.38 6.17 16.98
N ASN A 118 -2.85 6.79 15.89
CA ASN A 118 -1.85 7.87 15.68
C ASN A 118 -2.42 9.30 15.64
N ILE A 119 -1.95 10.21 16.52
CA ILE A 119 -2.35 11.63 16.59
C ILE A 119 -1.11 12.51 16.43
N PHE A 120 -1.18 13.46 15.50
CA PHE A 120 -0.12 14.43 15.23
C PHE A 120 -0.68 15.85 15.39
N TRP A 121 0.12 16.73 15.96
CA TRP A 121 -0.17 18.16 16.00
C TRP A 121 1.09 18.96 15.69
N GLY A 122 1.08 19.64 14.55
CA GLY A 122 2.21 20.45 14.09
C GLY A 122 2.20 21.91 14.59
N GLY A 123 1.42 22.23 15.63
CA GLY A 123 1.35 23.58 16.19
C GLY A 123 0.60 24.61 15.31
N ALA A 124 0.26 25.75 15.92
CA ALA A 124 -0.34 26.88 15.20
C ALA A 124 0.72 27.66 14.41
N GLY A 125 0.43 27.98 13.14
CA GLY A 125 1.34 28.75 12.28
C GLY A 125 2.49 27.94 11.66
N GLY A 126 2.46 26.61 11.76
CA GLY A 126 3.40 25.73 11.07
C GLY A 126 3.22 25.76 9.54
N PRO A 127 4.19 25.18 8.79
CA PRO A 127 4.04 24.97 7.35
C PRO A 127 2.80 24.11 7.05
N ALA A 128 2.43 24.01 5.77
CA ALA A 128 1.42 23.05 5.33
C ALA A 128 1.92 21.62 5.58
N TRP A 129 1.57 21.07 6.75
CA TRP A 129 1.96 19.73 7.18
C TRP A 129 1.41 18.67 6.24
N ARG A 130 2.25 17.69 5.91
CA ARG A 130 1.89 16.56 5.06
C ARG A 130 1.81 15.28 5.87
N PRO A 131 1.08 14.26 5.37
CA PRO A 131 1.09 12.92 5.97
C PRO A 131 2.48 12.38 6.27
N GLY A 132 3.43 12.58 5.34
CA GLY A 132 4.80 12.13 5.54
C GLY A 132 5.56 12.82 6.66
N ASP A 133 5.14 14.01 7.09
CA ASP A 133 5.77 14.70 8.22
C ASP A 133 5.31 14.08 9.54
N ALA A 134 4.01 13.81 9.67
CA ALA A 134 3.44 13.11 10.82
C ALA A 134 4.05 11.70 11.02
N VAL A 135 4.17 10.92 9.94
CA VAL A 135 4.74 9.57 10.02
C VAL A 135 6.22 9.60 10.42
N LYS A 136 6.99 10.58 9.95
CA LYS A 136 8.39 10.73 10.36
C LYS A 136 8.52 11.12 11.83
N ASP A 137 7.66 12.01 12.30
CA ASP A 137 7.63 12.45 13.69
C ASP A 137 7.35 11.27 14.62
N TRP A 138 6.28 10.52 14.35
CA TRP A 138 5.98 9.30 15.12
C TRP A 138 7.11 8.27 15.02
N ALA A 139 7.69 8.05 13.84
CA ALA A 139 8.77 7.07 13.68
C ALA A 139 10.05 7.45 14.45
N ALA A 140 10.28 8.75 14.66
CA ALA A 140 11.42 9.24 15.44
C ALA A 140 11.31 8.89 16.93
N GLU A 141 10.10 8.65 17.45
CA GLU A 141 9.88 8.17 18.81
C GLU A 141 10.39 6.73 19.03
N GLY A 142 10.65 5.98 17.94
CA GLY A 142 11.16 4.60 17.99
C GLY A 142 12.50 4.43 18.72
N VAL A 143 13.21 5.50 19.06
CA VAL A 143 14.42 5.45 19.92
C VAL A 143 14.15 4.86 21.31
N ASP A 144 12.92 4.96 21.79
CA ASP A 144 12.49 4.44 23.09
C ASP A 144 11.92 3.00 23.00
N TYR A 145 11.88 2.41 21.80
CA TYR A 145 11.35 1.06 21.56
C TYR A 145 12.46 0.05 21.23
N SER A 146 12.49 -1.06 21.98
CA SER A 146 13.38 -2.18 21.71
C SER A 146 12.67 -3.22 20.85
N TYR A 147 13.03 -3.27 19.56
CA TYR A 147 12.55 -4.31 18.64
C TYR A 147 12.93 -5.73 19.08
N ALA A 148 14.10 -5.90 19.72
CA ALA A 148 14.54 -7.21 20.21
C ALA A 148 13.70 -7.69 21.40
N ALA A 149 13.28 -6.78 22.28
CA ALA A 149 12.43 -7.09 23.42
C ALA A 149 10.94 -7.01 23.10
N ASN A 150 10.59 -6.46 21.93
CA ASN A 150 9.23 -6.10 21.53
C ASN A 150 8.53 -5.26 22.62
N ALA A 151 9.25 -4.33 23.22
CA ALA A 151 8.82 -3.55 24.38
C ALA A 151 9.45 -2.15 24.41
N CYS A 152 8.72 -1.20 24.98
CA CYS A 152 9.22 0.14 25.28
C CYS A 152 10.20 0.13 26.46
N ASN A 153 11.09 1.11 26.49
CA ASN A 153 11.91 1.38 27.67
C ASN A 153 10.99 1.72 28.88
N PRO A 154 11.32 1.24 30.09
CA PRO A 154 10.48 1.48 31.28
C PRO A 154 10.14 2.96 31.47
N GLY A 155 8.86 3.28 31.62
CA GLY A 155 8.37 4.65 31.85
C GLY A 155 8.27 5.51 30.60
N LYS A 156 8.40 4.92 29.40
CA LYS A 156 8.16 5.59 28.11
C LYS A 156 6.79 5.28 27.50
N ASP A 157 5.98 4.50 28.22
CA ASP A 157 4.65 4.04 27.83
C ASP A 157 3.64 5.19 27.69
N ASP A 158 3.89 6.33 28.35
CA ASP A 158 2.98 7.48 28.49
C ASP A 158 2.90 8.38 27.24
N PHE A 159 3.81 8.21 26.28
CA PHE A 159 3.79 8.95 25.01
C PHE A 159 3.78 8.05 23.79
N THR A 160 4.04 6.75 23.96
CA THR A 160 3.96 5.79 22.87
C THR A 160 2.52 5.40 22.61
N PHE A 161 1.89 6.23 21.78
CA PHE A 161 1.78 5.84 20.39
C PHE A 161 2.36 4.44 20.08
N TYR A 162 1.56 3.41 19.78
CA TYR A 162 1.87 2.20 18.98
C TYR A 162 1.21 0.93 19.51
N GLY A 163 0.25 0.44 18.71
CA GLY A 163 -0.42 -0.84 18.88
C GLY A 163 -1.40 -1.08 17.72
N THR A 164 -0.89 -1.21 16.50
CA THR A 164 -1.59 -1.90 15.40
C THR A 164 -0.73 -3.04 14.89
#